data_AF-A0A959Z6Y1-F1
#
_entry.id   AF-A0A959Z6Y1-F1
#
_cell.length_a   1.000
_cell.length_b   1.000
_cell.length_c   1.000
_cell.angle_alpha   90.00
_cell.angle_beta   90.00
_cell.angle_gamma   90.00
#
_symmetry.space_group_name_H-M   'P 1'
#
loop_
_entity.id
_entity.type
_entity.pdbx_description
1 polymer ?
#
loop_
_entity_poly.entity_id
_entity_poly.type
_entity_poly.pdbx_seq_one_letter_code
_entity_poly.pdbx_strand_id
1 'polypeptide(L)'
;MFELTPILVLLIIFGSVVLIIYLGIRRKERMAMLEKGVDASVFFSPKKKNSLSLKYGLLLIGVALGILIGKILATTEAFMYEEEAAYFSMIFLFGGAALIIHFFLDKRMNDEEMKK
;
A
#
# COMPACT_ATOMS: atom_id res chain seq x y z
N MET A 1 19.22 -22.40 12.53
CA MET A 1 18.34 -21.26 12.91
C MET A 1 19.14 -19.95 13.06
N PHE A 2 19.97 -19.54 12.09
CA PHE A 2 20.74 -18.27 12.16
C PHE A 2 20.88 -17.52 10.82
N GLU A 3 20.25 -17.97 9.73
CA GLU A 3 20.44 -17.34 8.41
C GLU A 3 19.45 -16.21 8.10
N LEU A 4 18.35 -16.11 8.84
CA LEU A 4 17.34 -15.05 8.65
C LEU A 4 17.70 -13.74 9.38
N THR A 5 18.56 -13.82 10.39
CA THR A 5 19.01 -12.67 11.19
C THR A 5 19.66 -11.58 10.34
N PRO A 6 20.60 -11.85 9.42
CA PRO A 6 21.19 -10.80 8.59
C PRO A 6 20.18 -10.15 7.64
N ILE A 7 19.23 -10.92 7.07
CA ILE A 7 18.18 -10.39 6.20
C ILE A 7 17.27 -9.42 6.96
N LEU A 8 16.90 -9.77 8.20
CA LEU A 8 15.96 -9.02 9.01
C LEU A 8 16.58 -7.70 9.50
N VAL A 9 17.86 -7.73 9.87
CA VAL A 9 18.63 -6.53 10.22
C VAL A 9 18.74 -5.57 9.04
N LEU A 10 19.00 -6.09 7.83
CA LEU A 10 19.15 -5.26 6.63
C LEU A 10 17.81 -4.59 6.24
N LEU A 11 16.68 -5.32 6.39
CA LEU A 11 15.34 -4.80 6.12
C LEU A 11 14.95 -3.69 7.11
N ILE A 12 15.28 -3.83 8.39
CA ILE A 12 15.03 -2.79 9.41
C ILE A 12 15.84 -1.54 9.10
N ILE A 13 17.13 -1.68 8.79
CA ILE A 13 18.00 -0.54 8.47
C ILE A 13 17.48 0.20 7.24
N PHE A 14 17.22 -0.54 6.15
CA PHE A 14 16.75 0.06 4.91
C PHE A 14 15.37 0.70 5.06
N GLY A 15 14.44 0.03 5.75
CA GLY A 15 13.11 0.56 6.06
C GLY A 15 13.15 1.83 6.91
N SER A 16 14.05 1.90 7.89
CA SER A 16 14.23 3.08 8.75
C SER A 16 14.72 4.29 7.95
N VAL A 17 15.70 4.09 7.05
CA VAL A 17 16.26 5.16 6.22
C VAL A 17 15.20 5.74 5.29
N VAL A 18 14.43 4.88 4.61
CA VAL A 18 13.34 5.32 3.72
C VAL A 18 12.23 6.05 4.49
N LEU A 19 11.87 5.55 5.67
CA LEU A 19 10.86 6.18 6.54
C LEU A 19 11.28 7.60 6.97
N ILE A 20 12.55 7.78 7.36
CA ILE A 20 13.08 9.06 7.79
C ILE A 20 13.09 10.07 6.62
N ILE A 21 13.53 9.64 5.43
CA ILE A 21 13.52 10.49 4.22
C ILE A 21 12.09 10.90 3.86
N TYR A 22 11.15 9.95 3.85
CA TYR A 22 9.75 10.21 3.54
C TYR A 22 9.09 11.20 4.52
N LEU A 23 9.34 11.03 5.82
CA LEU A 23 8.87 11.97 6.84
C LEU A 23 9.51 13.36 6.71
N GLY A 24 10.77 13.42 6.27
CA GLY A 24 11.47 14.67 5.98
C GLY A 24 10.87 15.45 4.81
N ILE A 25 10.52 14.77 3.72
CA ILE A 25 9.91 15.39 2.53
C ILE A 25 8.56 16.02 2.88
N ARG A 26 7.71 15.30 3.63
CA ARG A 26 6.39 15.81 4.06
C ARG A 26 6.47 17.03 4.99
N ARG A 27 7.51 17.12 5.84
CA ARG A 27 7.72 18.29 6.69
C ARG A 27 8.09 19.53 5.87
N LYS A 28 8.87 19.37 4.81
CA LYS A 28 9.26 20.46 3.91
C LYS A 28 8.09 20.97 3.08
N GLU A 29 7.24 20.07 2.58
CA GLU A 29 6.02 20.44 1.86
C GLU A 29 5.07 21.29 2.72
N ARG A 30 4.89 20.92 4.00
CA ARG A 30 3.99 21.64 4.91
C ARG A 30 4.53 23.02 5.33
N MET A 31 5.85 23.17 5.42
CA MET A 31 6.49 24.46 5.72
C MET A 31 6.44 25.42 4.53
N ALA A 32 6.67 24.91 3.31
CA ALA A 32 6.58 25.70 2.08
C ALA A 32 5.14 26.20 1.79
N MET A 33 4.12 25.46 2.24
CA MET A 33 2.72 25.89 2.19
C MET A 33 2.38 27.00 3.21
N LEU A 34 3.09 27.07 4.34
CA LEU A 34 2.91 28.11 5.36
C LEU A 34 3.66 29.41 4.99
N GLU A 35 4.85 29.30 4.38
CA GLU A 35 5.66 30.46 3.97
C GLU A 35 5.11 31.21 2.75
N LYS A 36 4.26 30.57 1.93
CA LYS A 36 3.70 31.16 0.71
C LYS A 36 2.38 31.91 0.89
N GLY A 37 1.82 31.98 2.11
CA GLY A 37 0.63 32.78 2.39
C GLY A 37 -0.57 32.47 1.48
N VAL A 38 -0.69 31.23 0.99
CA VAL A 38 -1.77 30.83 0.09
C VAL A 38 -3.03 30.60 0.91
N ASP A 39 -3.81 31.66 0.96
CA ASP A 39 -5.27 31.74 1.08
C ASP A 39 -5.98 30.48 1.62
N ALA A 40 -6.59 30.63 2.79
CA ALA A 40 -7.41 29.62 3.46
C ALA A 40 -8.64 29.17 2.64
N SER A 41 -8.88 29.79 1.48
CA SER A 41 -9.86 29.36 0.48
C SER A 41 -9.52 28.03 -0.21
N VAL A 42 -8.24 27.62 -0.26
CA VAL A 42 -7.82 26.32 -0.84
C VAL A 42 -8.00 25.15 0.15
N PHE A 43 -8.11 25.43 1.45
CA PHE A 43 -8.40 24.41 2.47
C PHE A 43 -9.88 23.97 2.52
N PHE A 44 -10.76 24.70 1.81
CA PHE A 44 -12.15 24.31 1.59
C PHE A 44 -12.38 23.64 0.22
N SER A 45 -11.34 23.12 -0.44
CA SER A 45 -11.59 22.04 -1.42
C SER A 45 -12.31 20.91 -0.66
N PRO A 46 -13.50 20.49 -1.13
CA PRO A 46 -14.33 19.54 -0.41
C PRO A 46 -13.46 18.34 -0.08
N LYS A 47 -13.32 18.07 1.23
CA LYS A 47 -12.51 17.00 1.80
C LYS A 47 -12.52 15.82 0.84
N LYS A 48 -11.42 15.64 0.09
CA LYS A 48 -11.20 14.48 -0.76
C LYS A 48 -11.32 13.29 0.18
N LYS A 49 -12.51 12.68 0.22
CA LYS A 49 -12.93 11.71 1.23
C LYS A 49 -11.80 10.72 1.34
N ASN A 50 -11.22 10.58 2.54
CA ASN A 50 -10.08 9.73 2.88
C ASN A 50 -10.05 8.40 2.07
N SER A 51 -9.58 8.44 0.83
CA SER A 51 -9.46 7.25 -0.03
C SER A 51 -8.33 6.35 0.46
N LEU A 52 -7.53 6.86 1.39
CA LEU A 52 -6.58 6.10 2.20
C LEU A 52 -7.25 4.95 2.95
N SER A 53 -8.41 5.18 3.57
CA SER A 53 -9.12 4.11 4.30
C SER A 53 -9.55 2.99 3.34
N LEU A 54 -10.08 3.37 2.17
CA LEU A 54 -10.50 2.43 1.14
C LEU A 54 -9.32 1.70 0.50
N LYS A 55 -8.19 2.38 0.30
CA LYS A 55 -6.94 1.81 -0.21
C LYS A 55 -6.39 0.73 0.72
N TYR A 56 -6.29 1.04 2.02
CA TYR A 56 -5.82 0.08 3.01
C TYR A 56 -6.81 -1.07 3.21
N GLY A 57 -8.12 -0.81 3.19
CA GLY A 57 -9.14 -1.85 3.26
C GLY A 57 -9.04 -2.84 2.10
N LEU A 58 -8.95 -2.35 0.86
CA LEU A 58 -8.87 -3.23 -0.31
C LEU A 58 -7.55 -4.00 -0.37
N LEU A 59 -6.44 -3.37 0.03
CA LEU A 59 -5.14 -4.03 0.16
C LEU A 59 -5.20 -5.18 1.18
N LEU A 60 -5.76 -4.95 2.36
CA LEU A 60 -5.88 -6.00 3.40
C LEU A 60 -6.75 -7.17 2.95
N ILE A 61 -7.84 -6.90 2.20
CA ILE A 61 -8.69 -7.94 1.62
C ILE A 61 -7.92 -8.76 0.58
N GLY A 62 -7.16 -8.09 -0.31
CA GLY A 62 -6.32 -8.76 -1.30
C GLY A 62 -5.25 -9.66 -0.67
N VAL A 63 -4.59 -9.18 0.39
CA VAL A 63 -3.61 -9.98 1.15
C VAL A 63 -4.28 -11.18 1.82
N ALA A 64 -5.44 -11.00 2.46
CA ALA A 64 -6.17 -12.10 3.10
C ALA A 64 -6.57 -13.19 2.09
N LEU A 65 -7.07 -12.80 0.91
CA LEU A 65 -7.39 -13.74 -0.17
C LEU A 65 -6.14 -14.42 -0.72
N GLY A 66 -5.03 -13.69 -0.91
CA GLY A 66 -3.76 -14.25 -1.35
C GLY A 66 -3.21 -15.29 -0.38
N ILE A 67 -3.35 -15.09 0.93
CA ILE A 67 -2.94 -16.07 1.95
C ILE A 67 -3.82 -17.32 1.90
N LEU A 68 -5.15 -17.17 1.79
CA LEU A 68 -6.08 -18.29 1.71
C LEU A 68 -5.82 -19.15 0.47
N ILE A 69 -5.66 -18.51 -0.69
CA ILE A 69 -5.39 -19.19 -1.96
C ILE A 69 -3.99 -19.79 -1.95
N GLY A 70 -2.98 -19.07 -1.46
CA GLY A 70 -1.61 -19.57 -1.30
C GLY A 70 -1.55 -20.83 -0.43
N LYS A 71 -2.35 -20.89 0.64
CA LYS A 71 -2.44 -22.09 1.49
C LYS A 71 -3.06 -23.28 0.76
N ILE A 72 -4.07 -23.06 -0.08
CA ILE A 72 -4.67 -24.14 -0.88
C ILE A 72 -3.66 -24.64 -1.92
N LEU A 73 -2.91 -23.75 -2.56
CA LEU A 73 -1.87 -24.14 -3.51
C LEU A 73 -0.68 -24.86 -2.85
N ALA A 74 -0.31 -24.46 -1.63
CA ALA A 74 0.73 -25.15 -0.86
C ALA A 74 0.36 -26.59 -0.53
N THR A 75 -0.94 -26.93 -0.45
CA THR A 75 -1.39 -28.32 -0.23
C THR A 75 -1.39 -29.21 -1.47
N THR A 76 -1.13 -28.66 -2.66
CA THR A 76 -0.96 -29.47 -3.88
C THR A 76 0.49 -29.91 -4.05
N GLU A 77 0.70 -31.17 -4.44
CA GLU A 77 2.04 -31.83 -4.51
C GLU A 77 3.10 -31.09 -5.35
N ALA A 78 2.68 -30.16 -6.22
CA ALA A 78 3.57 -29.33 -7.04
C ALA A 78 4.35 -28.26 -6.24
N PHE A 79 3.88 -27.83 -5.05
CA PHE A 79 4.47 -26.73 -4.28
C PHE A 79 4.96 -27.13 -2.88
N MET A 80 4.95 -28.42 -2.55
CA MET A 80 5.32 -28.94 -1.22
C MET A 80 6.76 -28.59 -0.78
N TYR A 81 7.64 -28.25 -1.73
CA TYR A 81 9.04 -27.87 -1.45
C TYR A 81 9.29 -26.36 -1.42
N GLU A 82 8.36 -25.55 -1.95
CA GLU A 82 8.51 -24.09 -2.05
C GLU A 82 7.26 -23.36 -1.52
N GLU A 83 6.79 -23.75 -0.34
CA GLU A 83 5.64 -23.13 0.31
C GLU A 83 5.80 -21.62 0.45
N GLU A 84 7.01 -21.15 0.80
CA GLU A 84 7.31 -19.73 0.96
C GLU A 84 7.10 -18.96 -0.34
N ALA A 85 7.59 -19.47 -1.48
CA ALA A 85 7.43 -18.83 -2.78
C ALA A 85 5.95 -18.78 -3.21
N ALA A 86 5.17 -19.84 -2.90
CA ALA A 86 3.74 -19.88 -3.17
C ALA A 86 2.97 -18.81 -2.35
N TYR A 87 3.31 -18.62 -1.07
CA TYR A 87 2.72 -17.57 -0.25
C TYR A 87 3.12 -16.16 -0.73
N PHE A 88 4.41 -15.90 -0.94
CA PHE A 88 4.87 -14.58 -1.37
C PHE A 88 4.30 -14.18 -2.73
N SER A 89 4.27 -15.11 -3.69
CA SER A 89 3.70 -14.85 -5.02
C SER A 89 2.22 -14.55 -4.96
N MET A 90 1.42 -15.33 -4.22
CA MET A 90 -0.02 -15.11 -4.11
C MET A 90 -0.37 -13.84 -3.35
N ILE A 91 0.38 -13.50 -2.29
CA ILE A 91 0.20 -12.23 -1.56
C ILE A 91 0.47 -11.03 -2.47
N PHE A 92 1.57 -11.04 -3.22
CA PHE A 92 1.89 -9.95 -4.15
C PHE A 92 0.91 -9.87 -5.32
N LEU A 93 0.47 -11.01 -5.85
CA LEU A 93 -0.48 -11.06 -6.95
C LEU A 93 -1.85 -10.51 -6.55
N PHE A 94 -2.43 -11.02 -5.47
CA PHE A 94 -3.76 -10.58 -5.02
C PHE A 94 -3.72 -9.20 -4.35
N GLY A 95 -2.66 -8.89 -3.59
CA GLY A 95 -2.44 -7.56 -3.03
C GLY A 95 -2.23 -6.49 -4.12
N GLY A 96 -1.48 -6.82 -5.17
CA GLY A 96 -1.28 -5.96 -6.33
C GLY A 96 -2.55 -5.75 -7.15
N ALA A 97 -3.29 -6.82 -7.43
CA ALA A 97 -4.58 -6.76 -8.11
C ALA A 97 -5.60 -5.89 -7.36
N ALA A 98 -5.68 -6.03 -6.03
CA ALA A 98 -6.51 -5.18 -5.19
C ALA A 98 -6.14 -3.70 -5.33
N LEU A 99 -4.85 -3.35 -5.41
CA LEU A 99 -4.42 -1.96 -5.59
C LEU A 99 -4.83 -1.38 -6.96
N ILE A 100 -4.76 -2.20 -8.02
CA ILE A 100 -5.19 -1.80 -9.37
C ILE A 100 -6.70 -1.55 -9.39
N ILE A 101 -7.48 -2.40 -8.72
CA ILE A 101 -8.93 -2.23 -8.56
C ILE A 101 -9.23 -0.93 -7.80
N HIS A 102 -8.48 -0.64 -6.73
CA HIS A 102 -8.62 0.63 -5.98
C HIS A 102 -8.42 1.83 -6.91
N PHE A 103 -7.39 1.82 -7.74
CA PHE A 103 -7.12 2.92 -8.68
C PHE A 103 -8.25 3.12 -9.70
N PHE A 104 -8.81 2.04 -10.23
CA PHE A 104 -9.96 2.13 -11.15
C PHE A 104 -11.22 2.64 -10.45
N LEU A 105 -11.45 2.23 -9.21
CA LEU A 105 -12.60 2.66 -8.43
C LEU A 105 -12.51 4.15 -8.04
N ASP A 106 -11.33 4.59 -7.60
CA ASP A 106 -11.06 6.00 -7.26
C ASP A 106 -11.18 6.90 -8.51
N LYS A 107 -10.75 6.40 -9.68
CA LYS A 107 -10.93 7.11 -10.96
C LYS A 107 -12.40 7.26 -11.34
N ARG A 108 -13.21 6.19 -11.23
CA ARG A 108 -14.65 6.25 -11.52
C ARG A 108 -15.39 7.19 -10.58
N MET A 109 -15.06 7.17 -9.29
CA MET A 109 -15.67 8.08 -8.31
C MET A 109 -15.40 9.56 -8.63
N ASN A 110 -14.18 9.91 -9.06
CA ASN A 110 -13.87 11.29 -9.47
C ASN A 110 -14.57 11.67 -10.79
N ASP A 111 -14.71 10.75 -11.74
CA ASP A 111 -15.40 11.00 -13.00
C ASP A 111 -16.91 11.25 -12.80
N GLU A 112 -17.51 10.61 -11.79
CA GLU A 112 -18.92 10.84 -11.43
C GLU A 112 -19.15 12.17 -10.69
N GLU A 113 -18.19 12.64 -9.89
CA GLU A 113 -18.27 13.97 -9.26
C GLU A 113 -18.19 15.11 -10.29
N MET A 114 -17.47 14.93 -11.41
CA MET A 114 -17.35 15.93 -12.49
C MET A 114 -18.59 16.01 -13.41
N LYS A 115 -19.53 15.07 -13.29
CA LYS A 115 -20.79 15.05 -14.05
C LYS A 115 -22.00 15.60 -13.28
N LYS A 116 -21.83 15.98 -12.02
CA LYS A 116 -22.84 16.69 -11.21
C LYS A 116 -22.59 18.19 -11.21
#